data_AF-A0A919KJZ3-F1
#
_entry.id   AF-A0A919KJZ3-F1
#
_cell.length_a   1.000
_cell.length_b   1.000
_cell.length_c   1.000
_cell.angle_alpha   90.00
_cell.angle_beta   90.00
_cell.angle_gamma   90.00
#
_symmetry.space_group_name_H-M   'P 1'
#
loop_
_entity.id
_entity.type
_entity.pdbx_description
1 polymer ?
#
loop_
_entity_poly.entity_id
_entity_poly.type
_entity_poly.pdbx_seq_one_letter_code
_entity_poly.pdbx_strand_id
1 'polypeptide(L)'
;MQRPPRQQAEAIGVALVEPVRFVELTREQAQARMAAFMPEPIVETTLAVLGEPDAAELRLSPDVDRVLGRAPRPFADWARRNVEAFR
;
A
#
# COMPACT_ATOMS: atom_id res chain seq x y z
N MET A 1 -2.45 8.92 -12.78
CA MET A 1 -1.58 8.07 -11.94
C MET A 1 -2.21 8.01 -10.56
N GLN A 2 -2.79 6.87 -10.15
CA GLN A 2 -3.29 6.73 -8.77
C GLN A 2 -2.08 6.93 -7.82
N ARG A 3 -2.26 7.62 -6.69
CA ARG A 3 -1.24 7.75 -5.64
C ARG A 3 -1.62 6.85 -4.46
N PRO A 4 -1.47 5.51 -4.58
CA PRO A 4 -2.02 4.57 -3.60
C PRO A 4 -1.55 4.82 -2.16
N PRO A 5 -0.26 5.10 -1.87
CA PRO A 5 0.17 5.30 -0.48
C PRO A 5 -0.47 6.51 0.20
N ARG A 6 -0.62 7.63 -0.51
CA ARG A 6 -1.29 8.84 0.01
C ARG A 6 -2.78 8.58 0.28
N GLN A 7 -3.46 7.93 -0.66
CA GLN A 7 -4.88 7.60 -0.53
C GLN A 7 -5.14 6.55 0.58
N GLN A 8 -4.22 5.60 0.77
CA GLN A 8 -4.31 4.64 1.87
C GLN A 8 -4.15 5.34 3.22
N ALA A 9 -3.18 6.24 3.36
CA ALA A 9 -3.01 7.05 4.58
C ALA A 9 -4.27 7.89 4.88
N GLU A 10 -4.85 8.53 3.86
CA GLU A 10 -6.12 9.26 3.99
C GLU A 10 -7.27 8.35 4.43
N ALA A 11 -7.42 7.16 3.84
CA ALA A 11 -8.47 6.21 4.21
C ALA A 11 -8.32 5.68 5.65
N ILE A 12 -7.10 5.48 6.11
CA ILE A 12 -6.80 5.13 7.52
C ILE A 12 -7.16 6.29 8.44
N GLY A 13 -6.78 7.52 8.08
CA GLY A 13 -7.13 8.70 8.87
C GLY A 13 -8.63 8.94 8.97
N VAL A 14 -9.38 8.73 7.88
CA VAL A 14 -10.85 8.75 7.90
C VAL A 14 -11.42 7.68 8.83
N ALA A 15 -10.86 6.47 8.83
CA ALA A 15 -11.30 5.40 9.73
C ALA A 15 -11.00 5.70 11.20
N LEU A 16 -9.85 6.32 11.49
CA LEU A 16 -9.45 6.76 12.83
C LEU A 16 -10.21 7.98 13.34
N VAL A 17 -10.80 8.77 12.42
CA VAL A 17 -11.32 10.12 12.71
C VAL A 17 -10.18 11.06 13.15
N GLU A 18 -8.97 10.83 12.63
CA GLU A 18 -7.77 11.61 12.93
C GLU A 18 -6.93 11.84 11.65
N PRO A 19 -6.31 13.02 11.45
CA PRO A 19 -5.50 13.27 10.26
C PRO A 19 -4.20 12.44 10.26
N VAL A 20 -4.04 11.57 9.26
CA VAL A 20 -2.81 10.82 9.02
C VAL A 20 -2.06 11.45 7.84
N ARG A 21 -0.84 11.96 8.09
CA ARG A 21 0.00 12.58 7.06
C ARG A 21 0.91 11.55 6.41
N PHE A 22 0.89 11.50 5.08
CA PHE A 22 1.89 10.77 4.31
C PHE A 22 3.13 11.65 4.07
N VAL A 23 4.29 11.18 4.51
CA VAL A 23 5.58 11.82 4.29
C VAL A 23 6.43 10.91 3.41
N GLU A 24 6.89 11.43 2.28
CA GLU A 24 7.75 10.68 1.37
C GLU A 24 9.14 10.49 1.96
N LEU A 25 9.70 9.31 1.72
CA LEU A 25 11.10 9.00 2.00
C LEU A 25 11.88 9.03 0.70
N THR A 26 13.16 9.40 0.79
CA THR A 26 14.08 9.14 -0.32
C THR A 26 14.30 7.64 -0.48
N ARG A 27 14.79 7.22 -1.64
CA ARG A 27 15.08 5.81 -1.92
C ARG A 27 16.08 5.24 -0.89
N GLU A 28 17.11 6.02 -0.54
CA GLU A 28 18.14 5.65 0.43
C GLU A 28 17.56 5.54 1.84
N GLN A 29 16.68 6.46 2.24
CA GLN A 29 15.99 6.40 3.53
C GLN A 29 15.08 5.16 3.63
N ALA A 30 14.36 4.83 2.55
CA ALA A 30 13.51 3.65 2.50
C ALA A 30 14.36 2.36 2.53
N GLN A 31 15.44 2.29 1.76
CA GLN A 31 16.38 1.18 1.74
C GLN A 31 16.95 0.88 3.13
N ALA A 32 17.49 1.90 3.81
CA ALA A 32 18.07 1.75 5.14
C ALA A 32 17.05 1.23 6.18
N ARG A 33 15.79 1.68 6.10
CA ARG A 33 14.72 1.19 6.99
C ARG A 33 14.32 -0.24 6.68
N MET A 34 14.18 -0.58 5.40
CA MET A 34 13.77 -1.91 4.96
C MET A 34 14.83 -2.97 5.26
N ALA A 35 16.12 -2.64 5.12
CA ALA A 35 17.23 -3.54 5.42
C ALA A 35 17.28 -4.00 6.89
N ALA A 36 16.60 -3.29 7.81
CA ALA A 36 16.51 -3.69 9.21
C ALA A 36 15.64 -4.95 9.43
N PHE A 37 14.76 -5.28 8.49
CA PHE A 37 13.82 -6.41 8.63
C PHE A 37 13.66 -7.25 7.35
N MET A 38 14.34 -6.89 6.25
CA MET A 38 14.36 -7.64 4.99
C MET A 38 15.80 -7.83 4.48
N PRO A 39 16.12 -8.99 3.87
CA PRO A 39 17.41 -9.18 3.20
C PRO A 39 17.61 -8.19 2.04
N GLU A 40 18.84 -7.73 1.83
CA GLU A 40 19.19 -6.72 0.82
C GLU A 40 18.64 -7.00 -0.59
N PRO A 41 18.71 -8.21 -1.16
CA PRO A 41 18.15 -8.46 -2.48
C PRO A 41 16.63 -8.22 -2.55
N ILE A 42 15.91 -8.46 -1.46
CA ILE A 42 14.47 -8.23 -1.36
C ILE A 42 14.17 -6.74 -1.24
N VAL A 43 15.03 -5.98 -0.55
CA VAL A 43 14.89 -4.52 -0.44
C VAL A 43 14.96 -3.86 -1.81
N GLU A 44 15.97 -4.18 -2.60
CA GLU A 44 16.15 -3.57 -3.93
C GLU A 44 14.98 -3.87 -4.86
N THR A 45 14.53 -5.13 -4.92
CA THR A 45 13.35 -5.49 -5.72
C THR A 45 12.09 -4.79 -5.21
N THR A 46 11.86 -4.74 -3.89
CA THR A 46 10.68 -4.07 -3.32
C THR A 46 10.68 -2.57 -3.64
N LEU A 47 11.83 -1.89 -3.56
CA LEU A 47 11.94 -0.47 -3.90
C LEU A 47 11.69 -0.22 -5.39
N ALA A 48 12.13 -1.13 -6.27
CA ALA A 48 11.84 -1.03 -7.70
C ALA A 48 10.32 -1.13 -7.97
N VAL A 49 9.66 -2.16 -7.43
CA VAL A 49 8.21 -2.37 -7.59
C VAL A 49 7.39 -1.20 -7.03
N LEU A 50 7.78 -0.66 -5.88
CA LEU A 50 7.02 0.43 -5.24
C LEU A 50 7.30 1.81 -5.86
N GLY A 51 8.50 2.04 -6.39
CA GLY A 51 8.92 3.33 -6.94
C GLY A 51 8.68 3.48 -8.43
N GLU A 52 8.97 2.44 -9.20
CA GLU A 52 8.93 2.41 -10.66
C GLU A 52 8.25 1.13 -11.17
N PRO A 53 6.98 0.87 -10.78
CA PRO A 53 6.29 -0.34 -11.17
C PRO A 53 6.11 -0.42 -12.69
N ASP A 54 6.24 -1.62 -13.24
CA ASP A 54 5.97 -1.86 -14.64
C ASP A 54 4.45 -1.98 -14.95
N ALA A 55 4.12 -2.05 -16.25
CA ALA A 55 2.73 -2.14 -16.68
C ALA A 55 2.04 -3.45 -16.26
N ALA A 56 2.79 -4.54 -16.07
CA ALA A 56 2.25 -5.80 -15.61
C ALA A 56 1.93 -5.76 -14.11
N GLU A 57 2.77 -5.11 -13.31
CA GLU A 57 2.59 -4.90 -11.86
C GLU A 57 1.40 -3.98 -11.55
N LEU A 58 1.13 -2.98 -12.40
CA LEU A 58 -0.02 -2.08 -12.25
C LEU A 58 -1.35 -2.67 -12.75
N ARG A 59 -1.34 -3.82 -13.41
CA ARG A 59 -2.54 -4.39 -14.04
C ARG A 59 -3.51 -4.94 -13.00
N LEU A 60 -4.70 -4.37 -12.92
CA LEU A 60 -5.80 -4.89 -12.11
C LEU A 60 -6.42 -6.12 -12.79
N SER A 61 -6.53 -7.22 -12.04
CA SER A 61 -7.15 -8.47 -12.50
C SER A 61 -8.65 -8.55 -12.13
N PRO A 62 -9.52 -9.12 -12.99
CA PRO A 62 -10.92 -9.40 -12.65
C PRO A 62 -11.09 -10.66 -11.78
N ASP A 63 -10.01 -11.34 -11.38
CA ASP A 63 -10.06 -12.68 -10.78
C ASP A 63 -10.87 -12.74 -9.48
N VAL A 64 -10.89 -11.67 -8.67
CA VAL A 64 -11.70 -11.64 -7.44
C VAL A 64 -13.19 -11.85 -7.76
N ASP A 65 -13.71 -11.15 -8.76
CA ASP A 65 -15.09 -11.28 -9.18
C ASP A 65 -15.35 -12.63 -9.84
N ARG A 66 -14.44 -13.05 -10.73
CA ARG A 66 -14.54 -14.34 -11.42
C ARG A 66 -14.57 -15.55 -10.46
N VAL A 67 -13.74 -15.52 -9.41
CA VAL A 67 -13.60 -16.65 -8.48
C VAL A 67 -14.63 -16.60 -7.36
N LEU A 68 -14.95 -15.40 -6.84
CA LEU A 68 -15.83 -15.25 -5.67
C LEU A 68 -17.27 -14.86 -6.02
N GLY A 69 -17.57 -14.53 -7.28
CA GLY A 69 -18.89 -14.05 -7.73
C GLY A 69 -19.29 -12.70 -7.13
N ARG A 70 -18.32 -11.89 -6.71
CA ARG A 70 -18.54 -10.56 -6.13
C ARG A 70 -17.34 -9.65 -6.36
N ALA A 71 -17.60 -8.35 -6.49
CA ALA A 71 -16.57 -7.33 -6.60
C ALA A 71 -15.58 -7.36 -5.40
N PRO A 72 -14.29 -7.01 -5.64
CA PRO A 72 -13.35 -6.74 -4.56
C PRO A 72 -13.84 -5.59 -3.69
N ARG A 73 -13.53 -5.65 -2.39
CA ARG A 73 -13.88 -4.55 -1.48
C ARG A 73 -12.86 -3.42 -1.61
N PRO A 74 -13.29 -2.14 -1.53
CA PRO A 74 -12.37 -1.01 -1.49
C PRO A 74 -11.45 -1.06 -0.27
N PHE A 75 -10.26 -0.45 -0.39
CA PHE A 75 -9.33 -0.34 0.74
C PHE A 75 -9.95 0.40 1.95
N ALA A 76 -10.84 1.36 1.73
CA ALA A 76 -11.54 2.06 2.82
C ALA A 76 -12.39 1.12 3.70
N ASP A 77 -12.96 0.06 3.11
CA ASP A 77 -13.70 -0.94 3.89
C ASP A 77 -12.76 -1.78 4.74
N TRP A 78 -11.59 -2.11 4.20
CA TRP A 78 -10.53 -2.77 4.96
C TRP A 78 -10.03 -1.87 6.10
N ALA A 79 -9.77 -0.59 5.84
CA ALA A 79 -9.29 0.35 6.85
C ALA A 79 -10.27 0.48 8.02
N ARG A 80 -11.57 0.63 7.74
CA ARG A 80 -12.62 0.66 8.78
C ARG A 80 -12.68 -0.62 9.59
N ARG A 81 -12.52 -1.79 8.96
CA ARG A 81 -12.53 -3.08 9.64
C ARG A 81 -11.32 -3.32 10.54
N ASN A 82 -10.18 -2.70 10.23
CA ASN A 82 -8.91 -2.92 10.91
C ASN A 82 -8.46 -1.71 11.75
N VAL A 83 -9.34 -0.72 11.97
CA VAL A 83 -8.99 0.53 12.63
C VAL A 83 -8.34 0.33 14.01
N GLU A 84 -8.71 -0.72 14.74
CA GLU A 84 -8.13 -1.04 16.06
C GLU A 84 -6.62 -1.31 16.02
N ALA A 85 -6.08 -1.76 14.87
CA ALA A 85 -4.64 -1.99 14.72
C ALA A 85 -3.83 -0.69 14.60
N PHE A 86 -4.51 0.46 14.45
CA PHE A 86 -3.92 1.78 14.25
C PHE A 86 -4.20 2.76 15.41
N ARG A 87 -4.89 2.31 16.46
CA ARG A 87 -5.01 3.03 17.74
C ARG A 87 -3.88 2.64 18.67
#